data_AF-A0A925P823-F1
#
_entry.id   AF-A0A925P823-F1
#
_cell.length_a   1.000
_cell.length_b   1.000
_cell.length_c   1.000
_cell.angle_alpha   90.00
_cell.angle_beta   90.00
_cell.angle_gamma   90.00
#
_symmetry.space_group_name_H-M   'P 1'
#
loop_
_entity.id
_entity.type
_entity.pdbx_description
1 polymer ?
#
loop_
_entity_poly.entity_id
_entity_poly.type
_entity_poly.pdbx_seq_one_letter_code
_entity_poly.pdbx_strand_id
1 'polypeptide(L)'
;MKASLLRSEASRPRAARLVSLVLGVLVSTVAAHATVFTFDLQGNAGFGLLPGNENPGVTGGTGGEIGAGIFFDDVTNRITINVGWGSGNGFTDLTSNPNVAHIHSSAGTFPLDTGTAAFTRNGGVVVGLDNQPTLYTFNNSAISGFITGSSILSDALETALFAGQLYVNVHTGGGGLNPGGEIRGNLVNASAIPEPSSFAALGGAAVLGLALSRRRRRVAA
;
A
#
# COMPACT_ATOMS: atom_id res chain seq x y z
N MET A 1 -81.92 -16.25 -60.08
CA MET A 1 -82.42 -15.15 -59.22
C MET A 1 -81.27 -14.69 -58.30
N LYS A 2 -80.90 -13.40 -58.43
CA LYS A 2 -80.28 -12.43 -57.49
C LYS A 2 -79.12 -12.80 -56.52
N ALA A 3 -78.18 -11.84 -56.50
CA ALA A 3 -76.93 -11.67 -55.75
C ALA A 3 -77.05 -11.27 -54.26
N SER A 4 -75.87 -11.08 -53.61
CA SER A 4 -75.52 -10.12 -52.51
C SER A 4 -75.07 -10.76 -51.17
N LEU A 5 -73.78 -10.87 -50.81
CA LEU A 5 -72.83 -9.90 -50.17
C LEU A 5 -72.81 -9.88 -48.61
N LEU A 6 -71.67 -10.36 -48.05
CA LEU A 6 -70.78 -9.87 -46.96
C LEU A 6 -71.31 -9.22 -45.66
N ARG A 7 -70.78 -9.69 -44.49
CA ARG A 7 -69.92 -8.97 -43.49
C ARG A 7 -69.61 -9.89 -42.27
N SER A 8 -68.33 -10.07 -41.88
CA SER A 8 -67.56 -9.40 -40.78
C SER A 8 -67.87 -10.01 -39.40
N GLU A 9 -66.96 -10.51 -38.55
CA GLU A 9 -65.69 -9.93 -38.03
C GLU A 9 -64.69 -10.99 -37.53
N ALA A 10 -63.44 -10.55 -37.40
CA ALA A 10 -62.24 -11.27 -36.95
C ALA A 10 -62.15 -11.43 -35.41
N SER A 11 -61.35 -12.41 -34.92
CA SER A 11 -60.43 -12.20 -33.77
C SER A 11 -59.53 -13.43 -33.46
N ARG A 12 -58.31 -13.35 -34.02
CA ARG A 12 -56.96 -13.68 -33.49
C ARG A 12 -56.69 -14.97 -32.65
N PRO A 13 -55.64 -15.76 -33.03
CA PRO A 13 -55.11 -16.85 -32.20
C PRO A 13 -54.29 -16.35 -31.01
N ARG A 14 -54.45 -17.01 -29.85
CA ARG A 14 -53.70 -16.72 -28.61
C ARG A 14 -52.22 -17.09 -28.78
N ALA A 15 -51.38 -16.08 -28.56
CA ALA A 15 -49.94 -16.10 -28.69
C ALA A 15 -49.25 -17.17 -27.83
N ALA A 16 -48.33 -17.91 -28.45
CA ALA A 16 -47.32 -18.71 -27.78
C ALA A 16 -46.40 -17.77 -26.97
N ARG A 17 -46.29 -18.02 -25.66
CA ARG A 17 -45.30 -17.36 -24.79
C ARG A 17 -43.93 -18.01 -25.05
N LEU A 18 -43.10 -17.38 -25.87
CA LEU A 18 -41.66 -17.60 -25.84
C LEU A 18 -41.12 -17.03 -24.51
N VAL A 19 -40.59 -17.90 -23.66
CA VAL A 19 -39.74 -17.49 -22.53
C VAL A 19 -38.32 -17.39 -23.07
N SER A 20 -37.90 -16.18 -23.43
CA SER A 20 -36.52 -15.89 -23.81
C SER A 20 -35.64 -15.88 -22.56
N LEU A 21 -34.84 -16.93 -22.36
CA LEU A 21 -33.77 -16.97 -21.37
C LEU A 21 -32.61 -16.12 -21.90
N VAL A 22 -32.53 -14.86 -21.46
CA VAL A 22 -31.37 -14.00 -21.74
C VAL A 22 -30.23 -14.43 -20.80
N LEU A 23 -29.32 -15.23 -21.32
CA LEU A 23 -28.04 -15.52 -20.67
C LEU A 23 -27.10 -14.33 -20.92
N GLY A 24 -27.18 -13.32 -20.05
CA GLY A 24 -26.27 -12.17 -20.07
C GLY A 24 -24.89 -12.60 -19.58
N VAL A 25 -23.96 -12.85 -20.50
CA VAL A 25 -22.53 -12.93 -20.18
C VAL A 25 -22.07 -11.51 -19.87
N LEU A 26 -21.92 -11.19 -18.57
CA LEU A 26 -21.24 -10.00 -18.11
C LEU A 26 -19.74 -10.17 -18.41
N VAL A 27 -19.29 -9.63 -19.55
CA VAL A 27 -17.86 -9.37 -19.76
C VAL A 27 -17.52 -8.17 -18.88
N SER A 28 -17.04 -8.46 -17.69
CA SER A 28 -16.49 -7.44 -16.79
C SER A 28 -15.10 -7.10 -17.34
N THR A 29 -15.00 -6.00 -18.08
CA THR A 29 -13.69 -5.42 -18.38
C THR A 29 -13.10 -4.96 -17.05
N VAL A 30 -12.10 -5.68 -16.54
CA VAL A 30 -11.30 -5.21 -15.42
C VAL A 30 -10.52 -4.01 -15.96
N ALA A 31 -11.01 -2.81 -15.73
CA ALA A 31 -10.18 -1.62 -15.92
C ALA A 31 -8.98 -1.78 -14.98
N ALA A 32 -7.76 -1.68 -15.50
CA ALA A 32 -6.58 -1.55 -14.67
C ALA A 32 -6.71 -0.23 -13.91
N HIS A 33 -7.22 -0.31 -12.68
CA HIS A 33 -7.24 0.83 -11.77
C HIS A 33 -5.82 0.96 -11.22
N ALA A 34 -5.27 2.17 -11.23
CA ALA A 34 -4.03 2.46 -10.53
C ALA A 34 -4.23 2.09 -9.05
N THR A 35 -3.37 1.21 -8.54
CA THR A 35 -3.39 0.85 -7.13
C THR A 35 -2.30 1.65 -6.45
N VAL A 36 -2.72 2.50 -5.52
CA VAL A 36 -1.79 3.22 -4.65
C VAL A 36 -1.61 2.39 -3.38
N PHE A 37 -0.39 1.90 -3.17
CA PHE A 37 -0.01 1.14 -1.98
C PHE A 37 0.61 2.07 -0.96
N THR A 38 0.18 1.99 0.30
CA THR A 38 0.79 2.72 1.40
C THR A 38 1.84 1.87 2.11
N PHE A 39 2.89 2.51 2.58
CA PHE A 39 3.97 1.87 3.32
C PHE A 39 4.18 2.57 4.65
N ASP A 40 4.48 1.76 5.66
CA ASP A 40 4.95 2.21 6.96
C ASP A 40 6.44 1.90 7.11
N LEU A 41 7.08 2.62 8.02
CA LEU A 41 8.45 2.45 8.46
C LEU A 41 8.44 1.56 9.70
N GLN A 42 9.20 0.47 9.64
CA GLN A 42 9.33 -0.43 10.77
C GLN A 42 10.75 -0.98 10.84
N GLY A 43 11.21 -1.33 12.03
CA GLY A 43 12.45 -2.07 12.21
C GLY A 43 12.49 -2.78 13.56
N ASN A 44 13.69 -3.15 13.99
CA ASN A 44 13.90 -3.94 15.20
C ASN A 44 13.47 -3.24 16.50
N ALA A 45 13.46 -1.90 16.52
CA ALA A 45 13.03 -1.09 17.66
C ALA A 45 11.58 -0.60 17.56
N GLY A 46 10.86 -0.94 16.49
CA GLY A 46 9.45 -0.58 16.30
C GLY A 46 9.19 0.28 15.06
N PHE A 47 8.07 0.99 15.08
CA PHE A 47 7.61 1.84 13.98
C PHE A 47 8.36 3.17 13.92
N GLY A 48 8.55 3.67 12.70
CA GLY A 48 9.19 4.95 12.40
C GLY A 48 10.67 4.84 12.01
N LEU A 49 11.30 6.01 11.91
CA LEU A 49 12.75 6.14 11.75
C LEU A 49 13.39 6.21 13.13
N LEU A 50 13.96 5.09 13.58
CA LEU A 50 14.49 4.95 14.93
C LEU A 50 15.98 4.62 14.91
N PRO A 51 16.74 5.04 15.94
CA PRO A 51 18.16 4.73 16.04
C PRO A 51 18.37 3.25 16.42
N GLY A 52 17.41 2.64 17.12
CA GLY A 52 17.40 1.21 17.37
C GLY A 52 17.00 0.34 16.16
N ASN A 53 16.53 0.95 15.07
CA ASN A 53 16.31 0.25 13.80
C ASN A 53 17.60 0.16 12.97
N GLU A 54 18.63 0.96 13.26
CA GLU A 54 19.95 0.77 12.68
C GLU A 54 20.51 -0.61 12.99
N ASN A 55 21.44 -1.08 12.16
CA ASN A 55 22.11 -2.36 12.38
C ASN A 55 23.64 -2.20 12.27
N PRO A 56 24.40 -2.34 13.37
CA PRO A 56 23.89 -2.47 14.74
C PRO A 56 23.13 -1.22 15.18
N GLY A 57 22.21 -1.36 16.14
CA GLY A 57 21.44 -0.24 16.68
C GLY A 57 22.34 0.81 17.32
N VAL A 58 21.95 2.07 17.18
CA VAL A 58 22.69 3.24 17.69
C VAL A 58 21.84 4.05 18.66
N THR A 59 22.38 5.17 19.14
CA THR A 59 21.65 6.20 19.89
C THR A 59 21.53 7.46 19.05
N GLY A 60 20.37 8.10 19.11
CA GLY A 60 20.14 9.32 18.34
C GLY A 60 18.71 9.84 18.53
N GLY A 61 18.35 10.77 17.65
CA GLY A 61 16.99 11.28 17.54
C GLY A 61 16.03 10.26 16.93
N THR A 62 14.83 10.71 16.60
CA THR A 62 13.80 9.89 15.98
C THR A 62 13.12 10.64 14.85
N GLY A 63 12.40 9.90 14.02
CA GLY A 63 11.60 10.42 12.93
C GLY A 63 10.52 9.43 12.51
N GLY A 64 9.84 9.76 11.43
CA GLY A 64 8.78 8.94 10.87
C GLY A 64 8.11 9.61 9.71
N GLU A 65 6.99 9.04 9.29
CA GLU A 65 6.12 9.56 8.26
C GLU A 65 5.53 10.91 8.69
N ILE A 66 5.42 11.82 7.72
CA ILE A 66 4.74 13.11 7.89
C ILE A 66 3.81 13.36 6.72
N GLY A 67 2.84 14.27 6.88
CA GLY A 67 1.94 14.67 5.82
C GLY A 67 1.17 13.48 5.22
N ALA A 68 1.32 13.26 3.91
CA ALA A 68 0.66 12.16 3.19
C ALA A 68 1.33 10.78 3.40
N GLY A 69 2.44 10.71 4.14
CA GLY A 69 3.18 9.48 4.39
C GLY A 69 3.89 8.95 3.16
N ILE A 70 4.10 7.62 3.12
CA ILE A 70 4.84 6.94 2.07
C ILE A 70 3.87 6.11 1.23
N PHE A 71 3.94 6.25 -0.09
CA PHE A 71 3.09 5.49 -0.99
C PHE A 71 3.76 5.23 -2.34
N PHE A 72 3.27 4.20 -3.03
CA PHE A 72 3.74 3.76 -4.33
C PHE A 72 2.56 3.64 -5.30
N ASP A 73 2.73 4.20 -6.50
CA ASP A 73 1.80 4.07 -7.62
C ASP A 73 2.35 3.03 -8.61
N ASP A 74 1.64 1.91 -8.74
CA ASP A 74 2.02 0.77 -9.56
C ASP A 74 1.92 1.02 -11.08
N VAL A 75 1.16 2.02 -11.51
CA VAL A 75 1.04 2.38 -12.93
C VAL A 75 2.23 3.21 -13.37
N THR A 76 2.69 4.13 -12.52
CA THR A 76 3.82 5.02 -12.83
C THR A 76 5.15 4.53 -12.27
N ASN A 77 5.14 3.39 -11.58
CA ASN A 77 6.26 2.82 -10.82
C ASN A 77 6.92 3.86 -9.91
N ARG A 78 6.11 4.70 -9.25
CA ARG A 78 6.59 5.89 -8.54
C ARG A 78 6.42 5.74 -7.04
N ILE A 79 7.53 5.77 -6.31
CA ILE A 79 7.53 5.89 -4.86
C ILE A 79 7.54 7.36 -4.44
N THR A 80 6.69 7.70 -3.49
CA THR A 80 6.67 9.01 -2.82
C THR A 80 7.09 8.82 -1.38
N ILE A 81 8.07 9.61 -0.94
CA ILE A 81 8.59 9.62 0.43
C ILE A 81 8.19 10.94 1.08
N ASN A 82 7.52 10.89 2.23
CA ASN A 82 7.31 12.03 3.10
C ASN A 82 7.66 11.64 4.53
N VAL A 83 8.88 11.95 4.94
CA VAL A 83 9.39 11.65 6.29
C VAL A 83 9.98 12.89 6.93
N GLY A 84 9.89 12.97 8.26
CA GLY A 84 10.43 14.05 9.07
C GLY A 84 11.08 13.53 10.33
N TRP A 85 11.90 14.38 10.95
CA TRP A 85 12.58 14.10 12.22
C TRP A 85 12.73 15.37 13.05
N GLY A 86 13.12 15.19 14.31
CA GLY A 86 13.31 16.26 15.28
C GLY A 86 12.02 16.82 15.88
N SER A 87 12.19 17.57 16.96
CA SER A 87 11.13 18.12 17.82
C SER A 87 10.19 19.08 17.11
N GLY A 88 10.68 19.79 16.09
CA GLY A 88 9.86 20.61 15.20
C GLY A 88 8.81 19.82 14.41
N ASN A 89 9.01 18.51 14.24
CA ASN A 89 8.06 17.58 13.63
C ASN A 89 7.41 16.64 14.65
N GLY A 90 7.59 16.86 15.96
CA GLY A 90 7.03 16.01 17.02
C GLY A 90 7.88 14.79 17.39
N PHE A 91 9.13 14.72 16.93
CA PHE A 91 10.06 13.62 17.24
C PHE A 91 11.20 14.07 18.18
N THR A 92 12.20 13.23 18.41
CA THR A 92 13.43 13.59 19.13
C THR A 92 14.46 14.16 18.17
N ASP A 93 15.14 15.24 18.55
CA ASP A 93 16.17 15.89 17.73
C ASP A 93 17.31 14.96 17.37
N LEU A 94 17.78 15.04 16.12
CA LEU A 94 18.98 14.33 15.71
C LEU A 94 20.23 14.89 16.40
N THR A 95 21.27 14.06 16.53
CA THR A 95 22.51 14.43 17.22
C THR A 95 23.25 15.58 16.54
N SER A 96 23.09 15.72 15.22
CA SER A 96 23.53 16.86 14.43
C SER A 96 22.65 17.03 13.20
N ASN A 97 22.87 18.11 12.44
CA ASN A 97 22.25 18.23 11.13
C ASN A 97 22.64 17.03 10.25
N PRO A 98 21.67 16.33 9.64
CA PRO A 98 21.98 15.23 8.73
C PRO A 98 22.64 15.77 7.47
N ASN A 99 23.54 15.00 6.88
CA ASN A 99 24.25 15.39 5.67
C ASN A 99 23.98 14.44 4.51
N VAL A 100 23.41 13.26 4.77
CA VAL A 100 23.19 12.22 3.79
C VAL A 100 21.89 11.46 4.12
N ALA A 101 21.12 11.12 3.10
CA ALA A 101 19.92 10.30 3.26
C ALA A 101 19.64 9.45 2.02
N HIS A 102 19.27 8.19 2.22
CA HIS A 102 19.15 7.23 1.13
C HIS A 102 18.00 6.25 1.34
N ILE A 103 17.59 5.62 0.24
CA ILE A 103 16.99 4.28 0.27
C ILE A 103 18.11 3.26 0.03
N HIS A 104 18.18 2.27 0.91
CA HIS A 104 19.05 1.12 0.78
C HIS A 104 18.25 -0.13 0.46
N SER A 105 18.93 -1.12 -0.13
CA SER A 105 18.49 -2.51 -0.09
C SER A 105 18.85 -3.14 1.26
N SER A 106 18.07 -4.10 1.78
CA SER A 106 18.52 -5.01 2.84
C SER A 106 19.43 -6.06 2.21
N ALA A 107 20.65 -6.29 2.73
CA ALA A 107 21.52 -7.32 2.16
C ALA A 107 20.84 -8.69 2.17
N GLY A 108 20.61 -9.24 0.99
CA GLY A 108 20.14 -10.59 0.78
C GLY A 108 20.18 -10.81 -0.71
N THR A 109 21.09 -11.66 -1.16
CA THR A 109 20.91 -12.31 -2.46
C THR A 109 19.49 -12.85 -2.51
N PHE A 110 18.74 -12.52 -3.57
CA PHE A 110 17.56 -13.26 -3.97
C PHE A 110 17.84 -14.77 -3.74
N PRO A 111 17.03 -15.49 -2.93
CA PRO A 111 15.62 -15.26 -2.68
C PRO A 111 15.23 -14.73 -1.28
N LEU A 112 14.22 -13.85 -1.29
CA LEU A 112 13.14 -13.59 -0.31
C LEU A 112 13.42 -13.88 1.19
N ASP A 113 14.10 -12.97 1.87
CA ASP A 113 13.80 -12.75 3.30
C ASP A 113 12.57 -11.86 3.38
N THR A 114 11.43 -12.47 3.72
CA THR A 114 10.19 -11.75 4.02
C THR A 114 10.09 -11.53 5.53
N GLY A 115 9.55 -10.39 5.95
CA GLY A 115 9.31 -10.08 7.36
C GLY A 115 10.53 -9.56 8.12
N THR A 116 10.60 -9.85 9.42
CA THR A 116 11.53 -9.19 10.36
C THR A 116 13.01 -9.51 10.10
N ALA A 117 13.33 -10.54 9.30
CA ALA A 117 14.70 -10.90 8.95
C ALA A 117 15.41 -9.81 8.12
N ALA A 118 14.67 -8.98 7.40
CA ALA A 118 15.22 -7.83 6.67
C ALA A 118 15.69 -6.70 7.60
N PHE A 119 15.18 -6.62 8.82
CA PHE A 119 15.49 -5.54 9.77
C PHE A 119 16.91 -5.64 10.33
N THR A 120 17.54 -6.81 10.23
CA THR A 120 18.87 -7.07 10.81
C THR A 120 19.98 -7.07 9.76
N ARG A 121 19.76 -6.45 8.59
CA ARG A 121 20.70 -6.50 7.46
C ARG A 121 20.96 -5.12 6.85
N ASN A 122 22.20 -4.90 6.43
CA ASN A 122 22.63 -3.67 5.75
C ASN A 122 22.94 -3.99 4.30
N GLY A 123 22.36 -3.27 3.35
CA GLY A 123 22.73 -3.38 1.94
C GLY A 123 23.16 -2.06 1.34
N GLY A 124 23.42 -2.07 0.03
CA GLY A 124 23.91 -0.90 -0.70
C GLY A 124 22.83 0.17 -0.88
N VAL A 125 23.28 1.40 -1.12
CA VAL A 125 22.44 2.53 -1.54
C VAL A 125 21.83 2.22 -2.91
N VAL A 126 20.52 2.40 -3.04
CA VAL A 126 19.78 2.21 -4.30
C VAL A 126 19.09 3.48 -4.79
N VAL A 127 18.78 4.43 -3.89
CA VAL A 127 18.26 5.76 -4.23
C VAL A 127 18.90 6.82 -3.33
N GLY A 128 19.41 7.90 -3.93
CA GLY A 128 19.86 9.09 -3.20
C GLY A 128 18.70 10.05 -2.93
N LEU A 129 18.51 10.46 -1.66
CA LEU A 129 17.42 11.37 -1.25
C LEU A 129 17.93 12.79 -0.96
N ASP A 130 19.22 12.94 -0.62
CA ASP A 130 19.86 14.22 -0.29
C ASP A 130 20.47 14.94 -1.50
N ASN A 131 20.79 14.22 -2.58
CA ASN A 131 21.53 14.75 -3.73
C ASN A 131 20.72 14.81 -5.04
N GLN A 132 19.39 14.71 -4.95
CA GLN A 132 18.47 14.74 -6.11
C GLN A 132 17.43 15.86 -5.98
N PRO A 133 17.83 17.15 -6.08
CA PRO A 133 16.96 18.29 -5.77
C PRO A 133 15.74 18.44 -6.70
N THR A 134 15.75 17.79 -7.86
CA THR A 134 14.60 17.76 -8.79
C THR A 134 13.57 16.69 -8.44
N LEU A 135 13.94 15.73 -7.59
CA LEU A 135 13.09 14.60 -7.18
C LEU A 135 12.67 14.72 -5.71
N TYR A 136 13.59 15.20 -4.88
CA TYR A 136 13.44 15.28 -3.43
C TYR A 136 13.85 16.65 -2.90
N THR A 137 13.06 17.17 -1.97
CA THR A 137 13.45 18.29 -1.10
C THR A 137 14.01 17.69 0.18
N PHE A 138 15.28 17.99 0.48
CA PHE A 138 15.95 17.57 1.70
C PHE A 138 16.20 18.79 2.60
N ASN A 139 15.51 18.84 3.74
CA ASN A 139 15.78 19.80 4.79
C ASN A 139 16.67 19.14 5.84
N ASN A 140 17.89 19.64 5.97
CA ASN A 140 18.92 19.05 6.82
C ASN A 140 18.94 19.58 8.26
N SER A 141 17.85 20.14 8.76
CA SER A 141 17.74 20.56 10.15
C SER A 141 17.69 19.35 11.09
N ALA A 142 18.52 19.32 12.13
CA ALA A 142 18.44 18.30 13.18
C ALA A 142 17.12 18.37 13.98
N ILE A 143 16.54 19.58 14.05
CA ILE A 143 15.40 19.92 14.89
C ILE A 143 14.09 19.79 14.11
N SER A 144 14.11 20.05 12.80
CA SER A 144 12.91 20.17 11.98
C SER A 144 13.14 19.72 10.53
N GLY A 145 13.97 18.69 10.34
CA GLY A 145 14.35 18.23 9.03
C GLY A 145 13.33 17.27 8.43
N PHE A 146 13.40 17.11 7.11
CA PHE A 146 12.48 16.27 6.36
C PHE A 146 13.03 15.90 4.99
N ILE A 147 12.44 14.85 4.42
CA ILE A 147 12.54 14.49 3.01
C ILE A 147 11.12 14.41 2.46
N THR A 148 10.85 15.19 1.42
CA THR A 148 9.60 15.11 0.65
C THR A 148 9.91 15.04 -0.83
N GLY A 149 9.29 14.10 -1.54
CA GLY A 149 9.53 13.95 -2.97
C GLY A 149 9.20 12.56 -3.49
N SER A 150 9.57 12.32 -4.74
CA SER A 150 9.26 11.05 -5.40
C SER A 150 10.20 10.73 -6.55
N SER A 151 10.39 9.44 -6.81
CA SER A 151 11.19 8.93 -7.93
C SER A 151 10.54 7.70 -8.54
N ILE A 152 10.86 7.43 -9.80
CA ILE A 152 10.48 6.19 -10.48
C ILE A 152 11.45 5.09 -10.02
N LEU A 153 10.91 3.94 -9.62
CA LEU A 153 11.69 2.74 -9.32
C LEU A 153 11.85 1.89 -10.58
N SER A 154 12.91 1.07 -10.61
CA SER A 154 13.00 -0.02 -11.57
C SER A 154 12.16 -1.20 -11.10
N ASP A 155 11.75 -2.09 -12.01
CA ASP A 155 10.99 -3.30 -11.70
C ASP A 155 11.66 -4.17 -10.61
N ALA A 156 13.00 -4.19 -10.58
CA ALA A 156 13.77 -4.89 -9.56
C ALA A 156 13.63 -4.24 -8.17
N LEU A 157 13.59 -2.90 -8.10
CA LEU A 157 13.37 -2.17 -6.85
C LEU A 157 11.92 -2.21 -6.40
N GLU A 158 10.97 -2.20 -7.32
CA GLU A 158 9.56 -2.45 -7.02
C GLU A 158 9.37 -3.84 -6.39
N THR A 159 9.96 -4.87 -6.99
CA THR A 159 9.93 -6.23 -6.43
C THR A 159 10.52 -6.27 -5.02
N ALA A 160 11.65 -5.58 -4.80
CA ALA A 160 12.28 -5.48 -3.49
C ALA A 160 11.43 -4.68 -2.49
N LEU A 161 10.75 -3.63 -2.93
CA LEU A 161 9.84 -2.82 -2.11
C LEU A 161 8.70 -3.69 -1.57
N PHE A 162 8.01 -4.43 -2.43
CA PHE A 162 6.91 -5.31 -2.02
C PHE A 162 7.37 -6.51 -1.20
N ALA A 163 8.63 -6.91 -1.30
CA ALA A 163 9.23 -7.92 -0.44
C ALA A 163 9.65 -7.39 0.94
N GLY A 164 9.54 -6.08 1.21
CA GLY A 164 9.98 -5.45 2.46
C GLY A 164 11.51 -5.34 2.58
N GLN A 165 12.21 -5.32 1.44
CA GLN A 165 13.67 -5.36 1.35
C GLN A 165 14.31 -4.00 1.13
N LEU A 166 13.54 -2.92 1.22
CA LEU A 166 14.06 -1.56 1.13
C LEU A 166 13.92 -0.85 2.48
N TYR A 167 14.86 0.03 2.80
CA TYR A 167 14.78 0.87 3.99
C TYR A 167 15.28 2.27 3.73
N VAL A 168 14.68 3.24 4.42
CA VAL A 168 15.13 4.63 4.48
C VAL A 168 16.14 4.77 5.60
N ASN A 169 17.24 5.47 5.32
CA ASN A 169 18.33 5.70 6.27
C ASN A 169 18.76 7.17 6.22
N VAL A 170 18.94 7.81 7.38
CA VAL A 170 19.41 9.20 7.48
C VAL A 170 20.67 9.25 8.34
N HIS A 171 21.70 9.93 7.85
CA HIS A 171 23.01 10.00 8.49
C HIS A 171 23.30 11.41 8.99
N THR A 172 23.83 11.49 10.19
CA THR A 172 24.38 12.70 10.79
C THR A 172 25.90 12.73 10.67
N GLY A 173 26.42 13.85 10.17
CA GLY A 173 27.84 14.01 9.83
C GLY A 173 28.73 14.48 10.98
N GLY A 174 28.17 14.79 12.15
CA GLY A 174 28.90 15.37 13.27
C GLY A 174 29.37 14.34 14.30
N GLY A 175 30.66 13.96 14.25
CA GLY A 175 31.32 13.33 15.41
C GLY A 175 31.58 11.83 15.35
N GLY A 176 31.32 11.16 14.22
CA GLY A 176 31.69 9.75 14.02
C GLY A 176 30.93 8.75 14.89
N LEU A 177 29.88 9.20 15.59
CA LEU A 177 29.05 8.36 16.46
C LEU A 177 28.23 7.35 15.66
N ASN A 178 27.79 7.73 14.47
CA ASN A 178 26.79 7.02 13.68
C ASN A 178 27.22 6.83 12.21
N PRO A 179 28.37 6.18 11.93
CA PRO A 179 28.89 6.06 10.56
C PRO A 179 27.97 5.26 9.63
N GLY A 180 27.16 4.34 10.20
CA GLY A 180 26.15 3.57 9.48
C GLY A 180 24.82 4.29 9.24
N GLY A 181 24.61 5.45 9.88
CA GLY A 181 23.32 6.13 9.95
C GLY A 181 22.90 6.36 11.40
N GLU A 182 22.06 7.37 11.61
CA GLU A 182 21.49 7.66 12.93
C GLU A 182 20.07 7.11 13.08
N ILE A 183 19.25 7.18 12.03
CA ILE A 183 17.87 6.68 12.06
C ILE A 183 17.53 5.88 10.81
N ARG A 184 16.83 4.76 11.02
CA ARG A 184 16.41 3.82 9.97
C ARG A 184 14.96 3.41 10.10
N GLY A 185 14.33 3.10 8.97
CA GLY A 185 13.07 2.34 8.93
C GLY A 185 12.92 1.56 7.62
N ASN A 186 12.60 0.28 7.70
CA ASN A 186 12.27 -0.55 6.55
C ASN A 186 10.88 -0.20 6.03
N LEU A 187 10.75 -0.16 4.71
CA LEU A 187 9.50 0.09 4.01
C LEU A 187 8.68 -1.20 4.01
N VAL A 188 7.63 -1.22 4.82
CA VAL A 188 6.72 -2.36 4.98
C VAL A 188 5.36 -1.98 4.42
N ASN A 189 4.81 -2.82 3.53
CA ASN A 189 3.50 -2.57 2.94
C ASN A 189 2.40 -2.59 4.03
N ALA A 190 1.76 -1.45 4.27
CA ALA A 190 0.76 -1.28 5.32
C ALA A 190 -0.53 -2.09 5.03
N SER A 191 -0.82 -2.37 3.76
CA SER A 191 -1.99 -3.18 3.34
C SER A 191 -1.77 -4.68 3.50
N ALA A 192 -0.53 -5.13 3.76
CA ALA A 192 -0.21 -6.55 3.91
C ALA A 192 -0.56 -7.10 5.30
N ILE A 193 -1.06 -6.29 6.23
CA ILE A 193 -1.61 -6.77 7.50
C ILE A 193 -2.98 -7.39 7.19
N PRO A 194 -3.15 -8.73 7.28
CA PRO A 194 -4.46 -9.32 7.06
C PRO A 194 -5.38 -8.83 8.18
N GLU A 195 -6.37 -8.00 7.83
CA GLU A 195 -7.56 -7.82 8.66
C GLU A 195 -8.05 -9.23 9.01
N PRO A 196 -8.24 -9.58 10.30
CA PRO A 196 -8.71 -10.90 10.66
C PRO A 196 -9.95 -11.20 9.84
N SER A 197 -9.93 -12.29 9.08
CA SER A 197 -11.03 -12.79 8.24
C SER A 197 -12.37 -12.96 8.98
N SER A 198 -12.38 -12.72 10.29
CA SER A 198 -13.50 -12.48 11.19
C SER A 198 -14.62 -11.63 10.57
N PHE A 199 -14.35 -10.51 9.89
CA PHE A 199 -15.44 -9.67 9.35
C PHE A 199 -16.14 -10.30 8.14
N ALA A 200 -15.39 -10.96 7.26
CA ALA A 200 -15.96 -11.70 6.13
C ALA A 200 -16.72 -12.97 6.60
N ALA A 201 -16.21 -13.66 7.62
CA ALA A 201 -16.87 -14.80 8.24
C ALA A 201 -18.16 -14.40 8.97
N LEU A 202 -18.17 -13.27 9.68
CA LEU A 202 -19.35 -12.72 10.35
C LEU A 202 -20.40 -12.25 9.34
N GLY A 203 -20.00 -11.57 8.26
CA GLY A 203 -20.89 -11.17 7.18
C GLY A 203 -21.52 -12.37 6.46
N GLY A 204 -20.73 -13.41 6.16
CA GLY A 204 -21.22 -14.65 5.56
C GLY A 204 -22.18 -15.42 6.47
N ALA A 205 -21.89 -15.51 7.77
CA ALA A 205 -22.75 -16.17 8.74
C ALA A 205 -24.08 -15.43 8.95
N ALA A 206 -24.08 -14.09 8.96
CA ALA A 206 -25.28 -13.28 9.08
C ALA A 206 -26.22 -13.45 7.88
N VAL A 207 -25.68 -13.47 6.65
CA VAL A 207 -26.45 -13.68 5.42
C VAL A 207 -27.03 -15.10 5.37
N LEU A 208 -26.25 -16.13 5.75
CA LEU A 208 -26.77 -17.50 5.86
C LEU A 208 -27.87 -17.62 6.92
N GLY A 209 -27.71 -17.00 8.09
CA GLY A 209 -28.72 -16.98 9.15
C GLY A 209 -30.04 -16.33 8.72
N LEU A 210 -29.97 -15.22 7.98
CA LEU A 210 -31.14 -14.55 7.39
C LEU A 210 -31.82 -15.38 6.30
N ALA A 211 -31.05 -16.06 5.44
CA ALA A 211 -31.59 -16.94 4.41
C ALA A 211 -32.31 -18.17 5.02
N LEU A 212 -31.70 -18.80 6.03
CA LEU A 212 -32.27 -19.97 6.71
C LEU A 212 -33.51 -19.63 7.53
N SER A 213 -33.53 -18.47 8.21
CA SER A 213 -34.71 -18.01 8.96
C SER A 213 -35.89 -17.65 8.06
N ARG A 214 -35.65 -17.09 6.86
CA ARG A 214 -36.70 -16.84 5.85
C ARG A 214 -37.26 -18.14 5.27
N ARG A 215 -36.42 -19.15 5.05
CA ARG A 215 -36.87 -20.46 4.54
C ARG A 215 -37.79 -21.19 5.52
N ARG A 216 -37.50 -21.13 6.81
CA ARG A 216 -38.33 -21.76 7.86
C ARG A 216 -39.71 -21.12 8.00
N ARG A 217 -39.85 -19.81 7.80
CA ARG A 217 -41.15 -19.11 7.85
C ARG A 217 -42.09 -19.43 6.70
N ARG A 218 -41.57 -19.89 5.55
CA ARG A 218 -42.38 -20.26 4.38
C ARG A 218 -42.90 -21.70 4.39
N VAL A 219 -42.39 -22.54 5.28
CA VAL A 219 -42.80 -23.96 5.42
C VAL A 219 -43.85 -24.13 6.51
N ALA A 220 -44.02 -23.12 7.37
CA ALA A 220 -44.96 -23.12 8.50
C ALA A 220 -46.26 -22.31 8.25
N ALA A 221 -46.51 -21.90 7.00
CA ALA A 221 -47.72 -21.23 6.53
C ALA A 221 -48.30 -22.02 5.36
#